data_AF-A0A1Y3G701-F1
#
_entry.id   AF-A0A1Y3G701-F1
#
_cell.length_a   1.000
_cell.length_b   1.000
_cell.length_c   1.000
_cell.angle_alpha   90.00
_cell.angle_beta   90.00
_cell.angle_gamma   90.00
#
_symmetry.space_group_name_H-M   'P 1'
#
loop_
_entity.id
_entity.type
_entity.pdbx_description
1 polymer ?
#
loop_
_entity_poly.entity_id
_entity_poly.type
_entity_poly.pdbx_seq_one_letter_code
_entity_poly.pdbx_strand_id
1 'polypeptide(L)' 'MTLAKKSANPPAGFKLAYARPCGESEWVAFGTQPRAPAYLERCAGIDPDVWLQYGAPGGQDVIYVRAR' A
#
# COMPACT_ATOMS: atom_id res chain seq x y z
N MET A 1 -0.19 12.96 8.03
CA MET A 1 -1.24 12.65 7.04
C MET A 1 -0.60 11.85 5.92
N THR A 2 -0.90 10.56 5.82
CA THR A 2 -0.43 9.71 4.73
C THR A 2 -1.19 10.06 3.45
N LEU A 3 -0.48 10.50 2.41
CA LEU A 3 -1.10 10.81 1.12
C LEU A 3 -1.55 9.49 0.46
N ALA A 4 -2.83 9.14 0.63
CA ALA A 4 -3.45 8.12 -0.20
C ALA A 4 -3.48 8.61 -1.65
N LYS A 5 -2.99 7.76 -2.55
CA LYS A 5 -3.04 8.01 -3.98
C LYS A 5 -4.38 7.48 -4.51
N LYS A 6 -5.20 8.37 -5.09
CA LYS A 6 -6.61 8.11 -5.44
C LYS A 6 -6.86 7.28 -6.70
N SER A 7 -5.84 6.80 -7.42
CA SER A 7 -6.10 5.96 -8.61
C SER A 7 -6.54 4.56 -8.17
N ALA A 8 -7.59 4.06 -8.81
CA ALA A 8 -8.18 2.75 -8.53
C ALA A 8 -7.19 1.60 -8.78
N ASN A 9 -6.23 1.81 -9.69
CA ASN A 9 -5.21 0.84 -10.08
C ASN A 9 -3.81 1.38 -9.73
N PRO A 10 -2.91 0.55 -9.18
CA PRO A 10 -1.51 0.91 -9.02
C PRO A 10 -0.84 1.08 -10.40
N PRO A 11 0.20 1.91 -10.53
CA PRO A 11 0.95 2.05 -11.77
C PRO A 11 1.60 0.71 -12.21
N ALA A 12 1.94 0.61 -13.50
CA ALA A 12 2.65 -0.55 -14.01
C ALA A 12 3.99 -0.76 -13.27
N GLY A 13 4.31 -2.02 -12.96
CA GLY A 13 5.52 -2.38 -12.22
C GLY A 13 5.38 -2.27 -10.70
N PHE A 14 4.17 -2.14 -10.15
CA PHE A 14 3.91 -2.26 -8.71
C PHE A 14 3.33 -3.64 -8.38
N LYS A 15 3.73 -4.20 -7.23
CA LYS A 15 3.17 -5.43 -6.66
C LYS A 15 2.51 -5.12 -5.32
N LEU A 16 1.45 -5.86 -4.99
CA LEU A 16 0.81 -5.77 -3.68
C LEU A 16 1.80 -6.22 -2.60
N ALA A 17 1.99 -5.38 -1.59
CA ALA A 17 2.84 -5.67 -0.44
C ALA A 17 2.00 -5.96 0.80
N TYR A 18 0.98 -5.14 1.03
CA TYR A 18 0.07 -5.30 2.17
C TYR A 18 -1.36 -4.98 1.77
N ALA A 19 -2.33 -5.66 2.39
CA ALA A 19 -3.74 -5.29 2.32
C ALA A 19 -4.38 -5.46 3.70
N ARG A 20 -5.39 -4.67 3.99
CA ARG A 20 -6.25 -4.84 5.16
C ARG A 20 -7.68 -4.41 4.84
N PRO A 21 -8.69 -4.94 5.52
CA PRO A 21 -10.02 -4.35 5.49
C PRO A 21 -9.97 -2.90 6.02
N CYS A 22 -10.76 -2.01 5.42
CA CYS A 22 -10.85 -0.62 5.82
C CYS A 22 -11.37 -0.52 7.26
N GLY A 23 -10.62 0.17 8.13
CA GLY A 23 -10.95 0.29 9.55
C GLY A 23 -10.31 -0.79 10.44
N GLU A 24 -9.67 -1.80 9.85
CA GLU A 24 -8.87 -2.74 10.62
C GLU A 24 -7.45 -2.23 10.87
N SER A 25 -6.85 -2.69 11.96
CA SER A 25 -5.48 -2.31 12.34
C SER A 25 -4.44 -3.29 11.79
N GLU A 26 -4.84 -4.52 11.49
CA GLU A 26 -3.93 -5.59 11.08
C GLU A 26 -3.73 -5.60 9.57
N TRP A 27 -2.46 -5.65 9.14
CA TRP A 27 -2.09 -5.73 7.74
C TRP A 27 -1.72 -7.17 7.36
N VAL A 28 -2.32 -7.68 6.30
CA VAL A 28 -1.96 -8.95 5.67
C VAL A 28 -0.81 -8.70 4.70
N ALA A 29 0.29 -9.41 4.87
CA ALA A 29 1.46 -9.32 3.99
C ALA A 29 1.30 -10.21 2.74
N PHE A 30 1.74 -9.68 1.59
CA PHE A 30 1.78 -10.41 0.32
C PHE A 30 3.23 -10.64 -0.07
N GLY A 31 3.64 -11.92 -0.02
CA GLY A 31 5.01 -12.34 -0.25
C GLY A 31 5.98 -11.93 0.85
N THR A 32 7.28 -11.93 0.52
CA THR A 32 8.33 -11.53 1.47
C THR A 32 8.51 -10.02 1.42
N GLN A 33 8.07 -9.33 2.47
CA GLN A 33 8.21 -7.88 2.61
C GLN A 33 9.22 -7.56 3.73
N PRO A 34 10.35 -6.90 3.42
CA PRO A 34 11.39 -6.59 4.42
C PRO A 34 11.04 -5.38 5.28
N ARG A 35 10.00 -4.61 4.93
CA ARG A 35 9.62 -3.36 5.59
C ARG A 35 8.23 -3.47 6.17
N ALA A 36 8.07 -3.05 7.42
CA ALA A 36 6.76 -3.02 8.08
C ALA A 36 5.77 -2.08 7.37
N PRO A 37 4.46 -2.35 7.44
CA PRO A 37 3.42 -1.51 6.82
C PRO A 37 3.53 -0.05 7.24
N ALA A 38 3.69 0.23 8.54
CA ALA A 38 3.79 1.59 9.07
C ALA A 38 5.00 2.38 8.53
N TYR A 39 6.09 1.68 8.18
CA TYR A 39 7.22 2.29 7.52
C TYR A 39 6.88 2.64 6.07
N LEU A 40 6.27 1.71 5.33
CA LEU A 40 5.85 1.94 3.95
C LEU A 40 4.79 3.03 3.83
N GLU A 41 3.85 3.11 4.77
CA GLU A 41 2.88 4.20 4.85
C GLU A 41 3.57 5.56 4.95
N ARG A 42 4.57 5.71 5.84
CA ARG A 42 5.37 6.94 5.92
C ARG A 42 6.15 7.22 4.64
N CYS A 43 6.71 6.17 4.02
CA CYS A 43 7.44 6.30 2.76
C CYS A 43 6.53 6.68 1.59
N ALA A 44 5.27 6.25 1.55
CA ALA A 44 4.37 6.52 0.42
C ALA A 44 4.19 8.02 0.07
N GLY A 45 4.45 8.91 1.03
CA GLY A 45 4.43 10.37 0.83
C GLY A 45 5.71 10.97 0.22
N ILE A 46 6.83 10.25 0.24
CA ILE A 46 8.16 10.73 -0.19
C ILE A 46 8.82 9.85 -1.23
N ASP A 47 8.51 8.55 -1.21
CA ASP A 47 9.09 7.52 -2.05
C ASP A 47 8.15 7.24 -3.23
N PRO A 48 8.57 7.53 -4.47
CA PRO A 48 7.76 7.23 -5.65
C PRO A 48 7.55 5.73 -5.87
N ASP A 49 8.41 4.86 -5.33
CA ASP A 49 8.33 3.40 -5.45
C ASP A 49 7.36 2.77 -4.45
N VAL A 50 6.72 3.57 -3.58
CA VAL A 50 5.66 3.11 -2.69
C VAL A 50 4.33 3.78 -3.07
N TRP A 51 3.29 2.96 -3.20
CA TRP A 51 1.95 3.41 -3.55
C TRP A 51 0.97 2.93 -2.49
N LEU A 52 0.25 3.87 -1.90
CA LEU A 52 -0.74 3.59 -0.87
C LEU A 52 -2.12 4.00 -1.37
N GLN A 53 -3.10 3.12 -1.24
CA GLN A 53 -4.47 3.38 -1.62
C GLN A 53 -5.37 2.99 -0.44
N TYR A 54 -6.15 3.97 0.04
CA TYR A 54 -7.16 3.73 1.06
C TYR A 54 -8.53 3.61 0.39
N GLY A 55 -9.39 2.74 0.92
CA GLY A 55 -10.75 2.55 0.41
C GLY A 55 -10.81 2.03 -1.03
N ALA A 56 -9.93 1.09 -1.39
CA ALA A 56 -9.98 0.39 -2.67
C ALA A 56 -11.37 -0.25 -2.90
N PRO A 57 -11.83 -0.38 -4.17
CA PRO A 57 -13.12 -0.99 -4.49
C PRO A 57 -13.15 -2.45 -3.97
N GLY A 58 -13.83 -2.65 -2.84
CA GLY A 58 -13.71 -3.84 -2.01
C GLY A 58 -13.63 -3.54 -0.51
N GLY A 59 -13.50 -2.27 -0.13
CA GLY A 59 -13.46 -1.84 1.27
C GLY A 59 -12.13 -2.20 1.92
N GLN A 60 -11.03 -2.10 1.18
CA GLN A 60 -9.69 -2.47 1.66
C GLN A 60 -8.71 -1.31 1.51
N ASP A 61 -7.78 -1.22 2.44
CA ASP A 61 -6.58 -0.41 2.32
C ASP A 61 -5.46 -1.29 1.79
N VAL A 62 -4.69 -0.79 0.83
CA VAL A 62 -3.65 -1.56 0.16
C VAL A 62 -2.38 -0.74 0.00
N ILE A 63 -1.24 -1.39 0.25
CA ILE A 63 0.11 -0.88 0.03
C ILE A 63 0.70 -1.68 -1.13
N TYR A 64 1.14 -0.97 -2.16
CA TYR A 64 1.92 -1.53 -3.25
C TYR A 64 3.36 -0.99 -3.19
N VAL A 65 4.30 -1.83 -3.58
CA VAL A 65 5.72 -1.46 -3.73
C VAL A 65 6.15 -1.78 -5.16
N ARG A 66 7.11 -1.03 -5.69
CA ARG A 66 7.64 -1.29 -7.02
C ARG A 66 8.29 -2.69 -7.06
N ALA A 67 7.84 -3.50 -8.00
CA ALA A 67 8.50 -4.73 -8.39
C ALA A 67 9.82 -4.33 -9.09
N ARG A 68 10.95 -4.69 -8.47
CA ARG A 68 12.25 -4.65 -9.12
C ARG A 68 12.49 -5.95 -9.87
#